data_AF-A0A7C8RKM9-F1
#
_entry.id   AF-A0A7C8RKM9-F1
#
_cell.length_a   1.000
_cell.length_b   1.000
_cell.length_c   1.000
_cell.angle_alpha   90.00
_cell.angle_beta   90.00
_cell.angle_gamma   90.00
#
_symmetry.space_group_name_H-M   'P 1'
#
loop_
_entity.id
_entity.type
_entity.pdbx_description
1 polymer ?
#
loop_
_entity_poly.entity_id
_entity_poly.type
_entity_poly.pdbx_seq_one_letter_code
_entity_poly.pdbx_strand_id
1 'polypeptide(L)'
;MDLSQFLERVTPPEIQKTVQRSTTKTTVPAYPREYLADLTPWLRIDEEIKELLDPHLNHFSRRFLRAAEVIEDKIDTKSICANESEVVTLGCIVYEDPTLAILREVFSIRCDFTNHRATNNIGDPDRVFFTFNDETTRDRSRAKFLMEYKTPWALRMPTNIITYFNRKRGDQSDKVVKAISQLYGYMTFNNLMHGGLCNYEVLYLLRRTGDTGLQISRPFLYSQRGIEGPIAALTYICHYSATEETFHYSPVERGPPGIHTFVLDDLEVEGTWDEDIKVPWANMKLRLLCPVSKNIATVMSGEVVPRQRRRFRYQKKAFFKVYDITQPSNLEAADAEINA
;
A
#
# COMPACT_ATOMS: atom_id res chain seq x y z
N MET A 1 -8.77 -27.09 -14.54
CA MET A 1 -7.53 -26.49 -15.06
C MET A 1 -6.56 -26.47 -13.90
N ASP A 2 -5.31 -26.80 -14.12
CA ASP A 2 -4.28 -26.68 -13.08
C ASP A 2 -3.78 -25.23 -12.94
N LEU A 3 -2.99 -24.95 -11.90
CA LEU A 3 -2.46 -23.62 -11.63
C LEU A 3 -1.49 -23.15 -12.73
N SER A 4 -0.65 -24.04 -13.26
CA SER A 4 0.26 -23.72 -14.35
C SER A 4 -0.50 -23.23 -15.58
N GLN A 5 -1.53 -23.99 -16.01
CA GLN A 5 -2.42 -23.61 -17.10
C GLN A 5 -3.17 -22.30 -16.81
N PHE A 6 -3.57 -22.05 -15.56
CA PHE A 6 -4.23 -20.80 -15.18
C PHE A 6 -3.30 -19.58 -15.36
N LEU A 7 -2.07 -19.68 -14.86
CA LEU A 7 -1.06 -18.62 -14.98
C LEU A 7 -0.63 -18.37 -16.44
N GLU A 8 -0.66 -19.40 -17.29
CA GLU A 8 -0.39 -19.26 -18.73
C GLU A 8 -1.58 -18.66 -19.50
N ARG A 9 -2.80 -18.94 -19.05
CA ARG A 9 -4.02 -18.53 -19.74
C ARG A 9 -4.35 -17.05 -19.53
N VAL A 10 -4.27 -16.56 -18.29
CA VAL A 10 -4.59 -15.15 -18.00
C VAL A 10 -3.51 -14.24 -18.59
N THR A 11 -3.84 -13.60 -19.72
CA THR A 11 -2.93 -12.73 -20.44
C THR A 11 -3.40 -11.29 -20.34
N PRO A 12 -2.60 -10.36 -19.80
CA PRO A 12 -2.92 -8.94 -19.83
C PRO A 12 -2.97 -8.43 -21.28
N PRO A 13 -4.03 -7.75 -21.74
CA PRO A 13 -4.10 -7.20 -23.09
C PRO A 13 -3.14 -6.01 -23.24
N GLU A 14 -2.79 -5.65 -24.47
CA GLU A 14 -2.21 -4.32 -24.72
C GLU A 14 -3.26 -3.23 -24.46
N ILE A 15 -2.89 -2.14 -23.79
CA ILE A 15 -3.81 -1.03 -23.56
C ILE A 15 -4.07 -0.29 -24.88
N GLN A 16 -5.34 -0.20 -25.25
CA GLN A 16 -5.78 0.67 -26.33
C GLN A 16 -5.99 2.08 -25.78
N LYS A 17 -5.03 2.96 -26.05
CA LYS A 17 -5.09 4.35 -25.58
C LYS A 17 -6.14 5.14 -26.38
N THR A 18 -7.02 5.84 -25.67
CA THR A 18 -7.95 6.83 -26.26
C THR A 18 -7.59 8.25 -25.84
N VAL A 19 -8.41 9.23 -26.23
CA VAL A 19 -8.21 10.65 -25.89
C VAL A 19 -8.04 10.79 -24.40
N GLN A 20 -6.86 11.26 -23.97
CA GLN A 20 -6.49 11.35 -22.58
C GLN A 20 -7.46 12.27 -21.83
N ARG A 21 -8.06 11.75 -20.76
CA ARG A 21 -8.91 12.54 -19.86
C ARG A 21 -8.16 12.80 -18.56
N SER A 22 -8.16 14.04 -18.11
CA SER A 22 -7.65 14.40 -16.79
C SER A 22 -8.58 13.84 -15.72
N THR A 23 -8.04 13.07 -14.80
CA THR A 23 -8.69 12.73 -13.53
C THR A 23 -7.94 13.43 -12.43
N THR A 24 -8.59 14.37 -11.75
CA THR A 24 -8.01 15.04 -10.58
C THR A 24 -8.19 14.13 -9.37
N LYS A 25 -7.10 13.53 -8.85
CA LYS A 25 -7.15 12.94 -7.51
C LYS A 25 -7.31 14.09 -6.51
N THR A 26 -8.32 14.01 -5.66
CA THR A 26 -8.67 15.06 -4.67
C THR A 26 -7.87 14.94 -3.37
N THR A 27 -6.88 14.06 -3.35
CA THR A 27 -6.21 13.56 -2.15
C THR A 27 -4.70 13.75 -2.33
N VAL A 28 -4.06 14.18 -1.25
CA VAL A 28 -2.68 14.65 -1.27
C VAL A 28 -1.76 13.47 -0.97
N PRO A 29 -0.82 13.14 -1.87
CA PRO A 29 0.14 12.07 -1.66
C PRO A 29 0.94 12.26 -0.37
N ALA A 30 1.34 11.16 0.28
CA ALA A 30 2.19 11.25 1.47
C ALA A 30 3.66 11.06 1.04
N TYR A 31 4.51 12.02 1.38
CA TYR A 31 5.95 11.94 1.13
C TYR A 31 6.71 12.03 2.47
N PRO A 32 7.56 11.06 2.81
CA PRO A 32 8.31 11.10 4.05
C PRO A 32 9.39 12.20 3.98
N ARG A 33 9.66 12.85 5.14
CA ARG A 33 10.72 13.86 5.32
C ARG A 33 12.13 13.28 5.19
N GLU A 34 12.29 11.97 5.37
CA GLU A 34 13.59 11.32 5.48
C GLU A 34 14.18 10.97 4.11
N TYR A 35 15.52 11.03 4.04
CA TYR A 35 16.27 10.57 2.88
C TYR A 35 16.09 9.07 2.72
N LEU A 36 15.41 8.65 1.66
CA LEU A 36 15.50 7.28 1.19
C LEU A 36 16.97 6.99 0.86
N ALA A 37 17.51 5.90 1.40
CA ALA A 37 18.84 5.43 1.04
C ALA A 37 18.89 5.01 -0.44
N ASP A 38 20.07 4.59 -0.90
CA ASP A 38 20.17 4.01 -2.24
C ASP A 38 19.24 2.82 -2.40
N LEU A 39 18.52 2.80 -3.52
CA LEU A 39 17.70 1.67 -3.92
C LEU A 39 18.63 0.49 -4.22
N THR A 40 18.33 -0.67 -3.65
CA THR A 40 19.14 -1.89 -3.81
C THR A 40 18.32 -3.02 -4.45
N PRO A 41 18.96 -4.00 -5.11
CA PRO A 41 18.22 -5.10 -5.72
C PRO A 41 17.71 -6.10 -4.68
N TRP A 42 16.49 -6.60 -4.89
CA TRP A 42 15.98 -7.81 -4.24
C TRP A 42 16.42 -9.02 -5.08
N LEU A 43 17.56 -9.61 -4.73
CA LEU A 43 18.21 -10.63 -5.55
C LEU A 43 17.47 -11.97 -5.60
N ARG A 44 16.88 -12.40 -4.47
CA ARG A 44 16.31 -13.76 -4.32
C ARG A 44 14.84 -13.91 -4.72
N ILE A 45 14.23 -12.86 -5.29
CA ILE A 45 12.77 -12.85 -5.45
C ILE A 45 12.26 -13.95 -6.40
N ASP A 46 13.04 -14.30 -7.41
CA ASP A 46 12.65 -15.35 -8.36
C ASP A 46 12.69 -16.74 -7.71
N GLU A 47 13.70 -17.01 -6.88
CA GLU A 47 13.76 -18.24 -6.10
C GLU A 47 12.62 -18.29 -5.08
N GLU A 48 12.34 -17.19 -4.39
CA GLU A 48 11.26 -17.12 -3.38
C GLU A 48 9.86 -17.35 -4.00
N ILE A 49 9.61 -16.85 -5.21
CA ILE A 49 8.37 -17.12 -5.96
C ILE A 49 8.28 -18.62 -6.32
N LYS A 50 9.37 -19.19 -6.82
CA LYS A 50 9.45 -20.62 -7.20
C LYS A 50 9.25 -21.54 -6.00
N GLU A 51 9.96 -21.29 -4.90
CA GLU A 51 9.83 -22.02 -3.65
C GLU A 51 8.38 -22.07 -3.16
N LEU A 52 7.62 -20.98 -3.34
CA LEU A 52 6.20 -20.94 -2.98
C LEU A 52 5.29 -21.66 -3.99
N LEU A 53 5.44 -21.42 -5.29
CA LEU A 53 4.43 -21.80 -6.28
C LEU A 53 4.71 -23.13 -6.98
N ASP A 54 5.98 -23.53 -7.16
CA ASP A 54 6.36 -24.78 -7.84
C ASP A 54 5.65 -26.02 -7.25
N PRO A 55 5.55 -26.19 -5.91
CA PRO A 55 4.86 -27.33 -5.32
C PRO A 55 3.37 -27.42 -5.68
N HIS A 56 2.78 -26.33 -6.16
CA HIS A 56 1.34 -26.21 -6.41
C HIS A 56 0.98 -26.07 -7.90
N LEU A 57 1.94 -26.06 -8.82
CA LEU A 57 1.67 -25.87 -10.25
C LEU A 57 0.69 -26.90 -10.84
N ASN A 58 0.70 -28.14 -10.32
CA ASN A 58 -0.21 -29.21 -10.71
C ASN A 58 -1.54 -29.21 -9.93
N HIS A 59 -1.79 -28.23 -9.06
CA HIS A 59 -3.02 -28.13 -8.30
C HIS A 59 -4.21 -27.86 -9.23
N PHE A 60 -5.11 -28.83 -9.34
CA PHE A 60 -6.30 -28.72 -10.18
C PHE A 60 -7.47 -28.09 -9.41
N SER A 61 -8.04 -27.01 -9.96
CA SER A 61 -9.33 -26.47 -9.51
C SER A 61 -10.25 -26.18 -10.70
N ARG A 62 -11.54 -26.48 -10.55
CA ARG A 62 -12.58 -26.03 -11.51
C ARG A 62 -12.81 -24.53 -11.42
N ARG A 63 -12.50 -23.91 -10.28
CA ARG A 63 -12.68 -22.47 -10.08
C ARG A 63 -11.66 -21.64 -10.85
N PHE A 64 -10.47 -22.18 -11.13
CA PHE A 64 -9.52 -21.54 -12.04
C PHE A 64 -10.07 -21.38 -13.46
N LEU A 65 -10.73 -22.40 -14.00
CA LEU A 65 -11.33 -22.32 -15.33
C LEU A 65 -12.40 -21.22 -15.36
N ARG A 66 -13.31 -21.24 -14.39
CA ARG A 66 -14.36 -20.23 -14.27
C ARG A 66 -13.80 -18.82 -14.07
N ALA A 67 -12.74 -18.67 -13.26
CA ALA A 67 -12.09 -17.38 -13.04
C ALA A 67 -11.48 -16.84 -14.34
N ALA A 68 -10.77 -17.69 -15.10
CA ALA A 68 -10.19 -17.29 -16.38
C ALA A 68 -11.26 -16.82 -17.38
N GLU A 69 -12.36 -17.57 -17.53
CA GLU A 69 -13.48 -17.20 -18.42
C GLU A 69 -14.07 -15.83 -18.04
N VAL A 70 -14.31 -15.59 -16.74
CA VAL A 70 -14.84 -14.30 -16.27
C VAL A 70 -13.85 -13.14 -16.51
N ILE A 71 -12.55 -13.40 -16.40
CA ILE A 71 -11.51 -12.39 -16.59
C ILE A 71 -11.36 -12.05 -18.07
N GLU A 72 -11.37 -13.06 -18.94
CA GLU A 72 -11.36 -12.92 -20.40
C GLU A 72 -12.55 -12.06 -20.87
N ASP A 73 -13.78 -12.38 -20.42
CA ASP A 73 -14.98 -11.60 -20.75
C ASP A 73 -14.87 -10.13 -20.31
N LYS A 74 -14.27 -9.87 -19.14
CA LYS A 74 -14.09 -8.50 -18.63
C LYS A 74 -13.03 -7.74 -19.42
N ILE A 75 -11.92 -8.39 -19.79
CA ILE A 75 -10.81 -7.80 -20.53
C ILE A 75 -11.28 -7.19 -21.85
N ASP A 76 -12.11 -7.92 -22.61
CA ASP A 76 -12.61 -7.49 -23.92
C ASP A 76 -13.36 -6.15 -23.87
N THR A 77 -13.98 -5.84 -22.72
CA THR A 77 -14.74 -4.60 -22.53
C THR A 77 -13.96 -3.47 -21.84
N LYS A 78 -12.75 -3.75 -21.34
CA LYS A 78 -11.99 -2.84 -20.44
C LYS A 78 -10.57 -2.51 -20.90
N SER A 79 -10.10 -3.10 -21.99
CA SER A 79 -8.75 -2.84 -22.56
C SER A 79 -8.57 -1.43 -23.13
N ILE A 80 -9.66 -0.68 -23.33
CA ILE A 80 -9.64 0.72 -23.75
C ILE A 80 -9.50 1.63 -22.53
N CYS A 81 -8.40 2.37 -22.43
CA CYS A 81 -8.14 3.26 -21.30
C CYS A 81 -7.77 4.69 -21.75
N ALA A 82 -8.35 5.68 -21.08
CA ALA A 82 -8.15 7.11 -21.26
C ALA A 82 -7.49 7.79 -20.04
N ASN A 83 -7.56 7.16 -18.87
CA ASN A 83 -7.12 7.74 -17.59
C ASN A 83 -6.62 6.68 -16.60
N GLU A 84 -6.11 7.13 -15.45
CA GLU A 84 -5.54 6.28 -14.40
C GLU A 84 -6.56 5.35 -13.75
N SER A 85 -7.81 5.82 -13.51
CA SER A 85 -8.85 4.99 -12.91
C SER A 85 -9.22 3.79 -13.78
N GLU A 86 -9.22 3.95 -15.10
CA GLU A 86 -9.47 2.86 -16.05
C GLU A 86 -8.30 1.87 -16.08
N VAL A 87 -7.06 2.36 -16.04
CA VAL A 87 -5.87 1.51 -15.92
C VAL A 87 -5.86 0.73 -14.61
N VAL A 88 -6.22 1.35 -13.49
CA VAL A 88 -6.39 0.67 -12.19
C VAL A 88 -7.45 -0.42 -12.31
N THR A 89 -8.61 -0.11 -12.91
CA THR A 89 -9.70 -1.09 -13.08
C THR A 89 -9.25 -2.29 -13.89
N LEU A 90 -8.52 -2.06 -15.00
CA LEU A 90 -7.96 -3.14 -15.81
C LEU A 90 -6.92 -3.93 -15.01
N GLY A 91 -6.01 -3.26 -14.29
CA GLY A 91 -5.04 -3.88 -13.39
C GLY A 91 -5.68 -4.79 -12.33
N CYS A 92 -6.81 -4.37 -11.75
CA CYS A 92 -7.58 -5.21 -10.83
C CYS A 92 -8.04 -6.52 -11.51
N ILE A 93 -8.53 -6.43 -12.74
CA ILE A 93 -9.04 -7.59 -13.48
C ILE A 93 -7.92 -8.56 -13.89
N VAL A 94 -6.77 -8.04 -14.32
CA VAL A 94 -5.71 -8.87 -14.91
C VAL A 94 -4.63 -9.32 -13.93
N TYR A 95 -4.48 -8.62 -12.80
CA TYR A 95 -3.47 -8.93 -11.79
C TYR A 95 -4.11 -9.33 -10.46
N GLU A 96 -5.02 -8.51 -9.92
CA GLU A 96 -5.59 -8.74 -8.58
C GLU A 96 -6.57 -9.92 -8.55
N ASP A 97 -7.56 -9.96 -9.45
CA ASP A 97 -8.58 -11.02 -9.54
C ASP A 97 -7.95 -12.43 -9.66
N PRO A 98 -6.95 -12.68 -10.56
CA PRO A 98 -6.26 -13.96 -10.61
C PRO A 98 -5.48 -14.27 -9.33
N THR A 99 -4.78 -13.30 -8.76
CA THR A 99 -4.05 -13.49 -7.50
C THR A 99 -5.01 -13.89 -6.37
N LEU A 100 -6.17 -13.25 -6.25
CA LEU A 100 -7.19 -13.61 -5.26
C LEU A 100 -7.72 -15.03 -5.48
N ALA A 101 -7.92 -15.44 -6.73
CA ALA A 101 -8.30 -16.81 -7.05
C ALA A 101 -7.24 -17.81 -6.59
N ILE A 102 -5.95 -17.55 -6.84
CA ILE A 102 -4.85 -18.44 -6.44
C ILE A 102 -4.73 -18.50 -4.91
N LEU A 103 -4.73 -17.36 -4.23
CA LEU A 103 -4.64 -17.27 -2.77
C LEU A 103 -5.76 -18.04 -2.07
N ARG A 104 -6.99 -17.95 -2.60
CA ARG A 104 -8.13 -18.69 -2.07
C ARG A 104 -8.03 -20.18 -2.34
N GLU A 105 -7.72 -20.57 -3.58
CA GLU A 105 -7.84 -21.98 -4.00
C GLU A 105 -6.65 -22.83 -3.55
N VAL A 106 -5.44 -22.27 -3.59
CA VAL A 106 -4.21 -23.00 -3.26
C VAL A 106 -3.87 -22.87 -1.79
N PHE A 107 -4.00 -21.65 -1.24
CA PHE A 107 -3.50 -21.33 0.10
C PHE A 107 -4.61 -21.16 1.14
N SER A 108 -5.89 -21.27 0.74
CA SER A 108 -7.04 -21.03 1.62
C SER A 108 -7.05 -19.65 2.29
N ILE A 109 -6.36 -18.66 1.71
CA ILE A 109 -6.26 -17.30 2.25
C ILE A 109 -7.48 -16.50 1.79
N ARG A 110 -8.33 -16.10 2.74
CA ARG A 110 -9.44 -15.17 2.47
C ARG A 110 -8.94 -13.73 2.53
N CYS A 111 -8.90 -13.11 1.37
CA CYS A 111 -8.35 -11.77 1.19
C CYS A 111 -9.10 -11.03 0.08
N ASP A 112 -8.82 -9.73 -0.05
CA ASP A 112 -9.37 -8.89 -1.10
C ASP A 112 -8.48 -7.66 -1.33
N PHE A 113 -8.71 -6.97 -2.44
CA PHE A 113 -8.14 -5.66 -2.76
C PHE A 113 -9.22 -4.58 -2.82
N THR A 114 -8.89 -3.40 -2.32
CA THR A 114 -9.82 -2.26 -2.28
C THR A 114 -9.06 -0.94 -2.37
N ASN A 115 -9.75 0.19 -2.50
CA ASN A 115 -9.14 1.50 -2.38
C ASN A 115 -8.72 1.84 -0.93
N HIS A 116 -7.90 2.88 -0.76
CA HIS A 116 -7.37 3.37 0.52
C HIS A 116 -8.40 3.57 1.64
N ARG A 117 -9.67 3.86 1.33
CA ARG A 117 -10.71 4.21 2.32
C ARG A 117 -11.16 3.05 3.18
N ALA A 118 -10.96 1.83 2.70
CA ALA A 118 -11.57 0.65 3.27
C ALA A 118 -10.86 0.07 4.51
N THR A 119 -9.60 0.44 4.76
CA THR A 119 -8.82 -0.07 5.92
C THR A 119 -8.12 1.04 6.72
N ASN A 120 -8.62 2.29 6.66
CA ASN A 120 -8.07 3.46 7.37
C ASN A 120 -6.56 3.69 7.11
N ASN A 121 -6.13 3.63 5.85
CA ASN A 121 -4.71 3.82 5.50
C ASN A 121 -4.33 5.30 5.43
N ILE A 122 -3.12 5.60 5.87
CA ILE A 122 -2.50 6.92 5.77
C ILE A 122 -2.03 7.16 4.34
N GLY A 123 -2.40 8.34 3.82
CA GLY A 123 -2.17 8.72 2.44
C GLY A 123 -3.32 8.33 1.52
N ASP A 124 -2.99 8.06 0.26
CA ASP A 124 -3.94 7.73 -0.80
C ASP A 124 -3.36 6.65 -1.75
N PRO A 125 -2.99 5.46 -1.22
CA PRO A 125 -2.59 4.36 -2.09
C PRO A 125 -3.76 3.96 -2.99
N ASP A 126 -3.48 3.68 -4.26
CA ASP A 126 -4.53 3.28 -5.21
C ASP A 126 -5.27 2.03 -4.76
N ARG A 127 -4.52 1.02 -4.33
CA ARG A 127 -5.06 -0.27 -3.91
C ARG A 127 -4.37 -0.76 -2.65
N VAL A 128 -5.15 -1.39 -1.78
CA VAL A 128 -4.68 -2.01 -0.55
C VAL A 128 -5.18 -3.44 -0.47
N PHE A 129 -4.28 -4.34 -0.10
CA PHE A 129 -4.54 -5.74 0.15
C PHE A 129 -4.75 -5.98 1.64
N PHE A 130 -5.77 -6.75 1.99
CA PHE A 130 -6.09 -7.11 3.38
C PHE A 130 -6.65 -8.53 3.45
N THR A 131 -6.63 -9.11 4.65
CA THR A 131 -7.25 -10.41 4.95
C THR A 131 -8.53 -10.21 5.76
N PHE A 132 -9.40 -11.22 5.77
CA PHE A 132 -10.56 -11.21 6.66
C PHE A 132 -10.20 -11.89 7.99
N ASN A 133 -10.44 -11.21 9.11
CA ASN A 133 -10.19 -11.74 10.46
C ASN A 133 -11.25 -12.78 10.87
N ASP A 134 -12.47 -12.62 10.35
CA ASP A 134 -13.63 -13.43 10.73
C ASP A 134 -14.53 -13.69 9.51
N GLU A 135 -15.00 -14.93 9.40
CA GLU A 135 -15.76 -15.41 8.24
C GLU A 135 -17.19 -14.88 8.17
N THR A 136 -17.79 -14.58 9.32
CA THR A 136 -19.19 -14.20 9.47
C THR A 136 -19.39 -12.68 9.43
N THR A 137 -18.49 -11.94 10.07
CA THR A 137 -18.63 -10.48 10.22
C THR A 137 -17.98 -9.71 9.06
N ARG A 138 -17.18 -10.39 8.22
CA ARG A 138 -16.32 -9.78 7.20
C ARG A 138 -15.41 -8.69 7.79
N ASP A 139 -15.03 -8.85 9.05
CA ASP A 139 -14.10 -7.93 9.69
C ASP A 139 -12.75 -7.95 8.96
N ARG A 140 -12.26 -6.77 8.63
CA ARG A 140 -11.07 -6.60 7.79
C ARG A 140 -9.85 -6.45 8.68
N SER A 141 -8.77 -7.14 8.33
CA SER A 141 -7.46 -6.83 8.90
C SER A 141 -7.04 -5.41 8.55
N ARG A 142 -5.99 -4.92 9.21
CA ARG A 142 -5.22 -3.80 8.66
C ARG A 142 -4.67 -4.17 7.28
N ALA A 143 -4.36 -3.17 6.46
CA ALA A 143 -3.65 -3.43 5.21
C ALA A 143 -2.38 -4.26 5.47
N LYS A 144 -2.10 -5.17 4.54
CA LYS A 144 -0.94 -6.06 4.56
C LYS A 144 0.07 -5.70 3.47
N PHE A 145 -0.43 -5.14 2.38
CA PHE A 145 0.34 -4.72 1.22
C PHE A 145 -0.42 -3.60 0.49
N LEU A 146 0.29 -2.73 -0.24
CA LEU A 146 -0.32 -1.69 -1.08
C LEU A 146 0.27 -1.72 -2.48
N MET A 147 -0.56 -1.35 -3.44
CA MET A 147 -0.17 -1.17 -4.83
C MET A 147 -0.44 0.27 -5.23
N GLU A 148 0.57 0.94 -5.77
CA GLU A 148 0.43 2.20 -6.47
C GLU A 148 0.41 1.93 -7.97
N TYR A 149 -0.63 2.40 -8.64
CA TYR A 149 -0.76 2.31 -10.07
C TYR A 149 -0.36 3.62 -10.72
N LYS A 150 0.23 3.54 -11.91
CA LYS A 150 0.40 4.68 -12.80
C LYS A 150 -0.03 4.25 -14.20
N THR A 151 -0.29 5.21 -15.08
CA THR A 151 -0.49 4.86 -16.50
C THR A 151 0.88 4.73 -17.20
N PRO A 152 1.00 3.86 -18.22
CA PRO A 152 2.25 3.71 -18.97
C PRO A 152 2.76 5.02 -19.59
N TRP A 153 1.82 5.90 -20.00
CA TRP A 153 2.15 7.21 -20.58
C TRP A 153 2.47 8.28 -19.54
N ALA A 154 2.01 8.15 -18.29
CA ALA A 154 2.34 9.09 -17.22
C ALA A 154 3.71 8.77 -16.59
N LEU A 155 4.01 7.47 -16.43
CA LEU A 155 5.25 6.97 -15.85
C LEU A 155 5.88 5.90 -16.77
N ARG A 156 6.79 6.35 -17.64
CA ARG A 156 7.67 5.47 -18.40
C ARG A 156 8.80 4.99 -17.51
N MET A 157 8.92 3.68 -17.33
CA MET A 157 9.96 3.09 -16.50
C MET A 157 11.29 3.06 -17.25
N PRO A 158 12.40 3.46 -16.61
CA PRO A 158 13.73 3.35 -17.18
C PRO A 158 14.17 1.88 -17.25
N THR A 159 15.05 1.53 -18.19
CA THR A 159 15.58 0.17 -18.35
C THR A 159 16.28 -0.35 -17.10
N ASN A 160 17.00 0.52 -16.38
CA ASN A 160 17.63 0.20 -15.10
C ASN A 160 17.14 1.18 -14.02
N ILE A 161 16.05 0.79 -13.34
CA ILE A 161 15.38 1.62 -12.33
C ILE A 161 16.27 1.95 -11.13
N ILE A 162 17.12 1.02 -10.70
CA ILE A 162 18.05 1.20 -9.59
C ILE A 162 19.07 2.30 -9.92
N THR A 163 19.76 2.16 -11.05
CA THR A 163 20.76 3.13 -11.49
C THR A 163 20.14 4.49 -11.73
N TYR A 164 18.95 4.51 -12.33
CA TYR A 164 18.23 5.75 -12.61
C TYR A 164 17.84 6.47 -11.32
N PHE A 165 17.17 5.77 -10.40
CA PHE A 165 16.73 6.33 -9.13
C PHE A 165 17.93 6.87 -8.32
N ASN A 166 18.99 6.09 -8.14
CA ASN A 166 20.14 6.52 -7.31
C ASN A 166 20.84 7.75 -7.90
N ARG A 167 20.84 7.94 -9.22
CA ARG A 167 21.36 9.15 -9.89
C ARG A 167 20.43 10.36 -9.75
N LYS A 168 19.11 10.12 -9.72
CA LYS A 168 18.09 11.16 -9.73
C LYS A 168 17.47 11.44 -8.36
N ARG A 169 17.80 10.71 -7.31
CA ARG A 169 17.15 10.79 -5.99
C ARG A 169 17.11 12.19 -5.36
N GLY A 170 18.04 13.09 -5.72
CA GLY A 170 18.03 14.49 -5.29
C GLY A 170 17.08 15.40 -6.07
N ASP A 171 16.60 14.95 -7.24
CA ASP A 171 15.63 15.64 -8.07
C ASP A 171 14.21 15.23 -7.68
N GLN A 172 13.64 16.00 -6.75
CA GLN A 172 12.27 15.80 -6.29
C GLN A 172 11.23 16.04 -7.39
N SER A 173 11.58 16.58 -8.55
CA SER A 173 10.65 16.78 -9.68
C SER A 173 10.52 15.53 -10.57
N ASP A 174 11.49 14.62 -10.50
CA ASP A 174 11.54 13.40 -11.31
C ASP A 174 10.39 12.44 -10.96
N LYS A 175 9.70 11.93 -11.99
CA LYS A 175 8.49 11.11 -11.80
C LYS A 175 8.77 9.74 -11.19
N VAL A 176 9.92 9.13 -11.51
CA VAL A 176 10.30 7.82 -10.97
C VAL A 176 10.67 7.97 -9.51
N VAL A 177 11.46 9.00 -9.19
CA VAL A 177 11.83 9.34 -7.82
C VAL A 177 10.58 9.62 -7.00
N LYS A 178 9.67 10.46 -7.51
CA LYS A 178 8.37 10.73 -6.87
C LYS A 178 7.55 9.46 -6.63
N ALA A 179 7.42 8.58 -7.62
CA ALA A 179 6.59 7.37 -7.47
C ALA A 179 7.15 6.41 -6.42
N ILE A 180 8.47 6.19 -6.40
CA ILE A 180 9.12 5.32 -5.42
C ILE A 180 9.05 5.93 -4.02
N SER A 181 9.35 7.23 -3.88
CA SER A 181 9.28 7.93 -2.59
C SER A 181 7.85 8.00 -2.03
N GLN A 182 6.84 8.17 -2.91
CA GLN A 182 5.43 8.15 -2.54
C GLN A 182 5.05 6.77 -1.97
N LEU A 183 5.35 5.69 -2.70
CA LEU A 183 5.08 4.33 -2.25
C LEU A 183 5.80 4.03 -0.94
N TYR A 184 7.07 4.43 -0.82
CA TYR A 184 7.84 4.29 0.41
C TYR A 184 7.18 5.03 1.59
N GLY A 185 6.67 6.24 1.37
CA GLY A 185 5.88 6.99 2.33
C GLY A 185 4.67 6.21 2.82
N TYR A 186 3.86 5.69 1.89
CA TYR A 186 2.70 4.88 2.24
C TYR A 186 3.08 3.61 3.02
N MET A 187 4.13 2.91 2.60
CA MET A 187 4.63 1.74 3.33
C MET A 187 5.06 2.11 4.75
N THR A 188 5.74 3.24 4.92
CA THR A 188 6.26 3.71 6.22
C THR A 188 5.12 4.11 7.15
N PHE A 189 4.22 4.99 6.69
CA PHE A 189 3.11 5.48 7.52
C PHE A 189 2.10 4.39 7.88
N ASN A 190 1.89 3.40 6.99
CA ASN A 190 0.99 2.28 7.26
C ASN A 190 1.67 1.09 7.94
N ASN A 191 2.97 1.23 8.28
CA ASN A 191 3.77 0.17 8.89
C ASN A 191 3.72 -1.14 8.09
N LEU A 192 4.04 -1.05 6.81
CA LEU A 192 4.06 -2.15 5.85
C LEU A 192 5.49 -2.41 5.38
N MET A 193 5.82 -3.69 5.25
CA MET A 193 7.12 -4.13 4.76
C MET A 193 7.19 -4.09 3.24
N HIS A 194 6.06 -4.36 2.58
CA HIS A 194 5.97 -4.58 1.14
C HIS A 194 5.02 -3.59 0.48
N GLY A 195 5.37 -3.22 -0.74
CA GLY A 195 4.57 -2.37 -1.61
C GLY A 195 4.85 -2.71 -3.06
N GLY A 196 3.91 -2.41 -3.95
CA GLY A 196 4.06 -2.61 -5.38
C GLY A 196 3.90 -1.30 -6.14
N LEU A 197 4.71 -1.14 -7.18
CA LEU A 197 4.59 -0.05 -8.15
C LEU A 197 4.31 -0.67 -9.51
N CYS A 198 3.12 -0.41 -10.05
CA CYS A 198 2.68 -0.97 -11.32
C CYS A 198 2.29 0.15 -12.28
N ASN A 199 2.89 0.21 -13.47
CA ASN A 199 2.41 1.11 -14.52
C ASN A 199 1.51 0.40 -15.55
N TYR A 200 0.93 -0.74 -15.16
CA TYR A 200 0.30 -1.76 -16.01
C TYR A 200 1.28 -2.61 -16.83
N GLU A 201 2.20 -2.01 -17.58
CA GLU A 201 3.13 -2.75 -18.44
C GLU A 201 4.21 -3.48 -17.64
N VAL A 202 4.60 -2.92 -16.51
CA VAL A 202 5.58 -3.51 -15.60
C VAL A 202 5.14 -3.36 -14.16
N LEU A 203 5.31 -4.45 -13.41
CA LEU A 203 5.20 -4.49 -11.95
C LEU A 203 6.60 -4.55 -11.35
N TYR A 204 6.83 -3.71 -10.35
CA TYR A 204 7.94 -3.82 -9.41
C TYR A 204 7.39 -4.08 -8.01
N LEU A 205 8.03 -5.00 -7.29
CA LEU A 205 7.79 -5.24 -5.87
C LEU A 205 8.91 -4.62 -5.06
N LEU A 206 8.55 -3.96 -3.97
CA LEU A 206 9.49 -3.27 -3.09
C LEU A 206 9.39 -3.84 -1.68
N ARG A 207 10.55 -3.97 -1.02
CA ARG A 207 10.68 -4.48 0.35
C ARG A 207 11.51 -3.53 1.19
N ARG A 208 10.99 -3.12 2.34
CA ARG A 208 11.77 -2.38 3.34
C ARG A 208 12.76 -3.31 4.02
N THR A 209 14.00 -2.85 4.17
CA THR A 209 15.07 -3.60 4.85
C THR A 209 15.58 -2.89 6.10
N GLY A 210 14.96 -1.79 6.51
CA GLY A 210 15.34 -1.00 7.68
C GLY A 210 14.63 0.36 7.70
N ASP A 211 15.26 1.34 8.36
CA ASP A 211 14.66 2.67 8.60
C ASP A 211 14.53 3.47 7.31
N THR A 212 15.54 3.36 6.43
CA THR A 212 15.65 4.10 5.16
C THR A 212 15.96 3.17 3.98
N GLY A 213 16.17 1.88 4.25
CA GLY A 213 16.56 0.87 3.26
C GLY A 213 15.36 0.36 2.47
N LEU A 214 15.49 0.39 1.15
CA LEU A 214 14.49 -0.12 0.22
C LEU A 214 15.14 -1.01 -0.84
N GLN A 215 14.59 -2.21 -0.98
CA GLN A 215 14.91 -3.13 -2.06
C GLN A 215 13.80 -3.10 -3.11
N ILE A 216 14.18 -3.30 -4.38
CA ILE A 216 13.26 -3.44 -5.50
C ILE A 216 13.54 -4.73 -6.27
N SER A 217 12.49 -5.41 -6.70
CA SER A 217 12.58 -6.58 -7.56
C SER A 217 13.14 -6.24 -8.94
N ARG A 218 13.48 -7.28 -9.71
CA ARG A 218 13.53 -7.16 -11.18
C ARG A 218 12.15 -6.71 -11.72
N PRO A 219 12.07 -6.18 -12.95
CA PRO A 219 10.78 -5.94 -13.58
C PRO A 219 10.03 -7.27 -13.85
N PHE A 220 8.74 -7.29 -13.54
CA PHE A 220 7.79 -8.29 -14.03
C PHE A 220 6.95 -7.67 -15.14
N LEU A 221 7.23 -8.06 -16.37
CA LEU A 221 6.60 -7.48 -17.56
C LEU A 221 5.24 -8.13 -17.80
N TYR A 222 4.26 -7.36 -18.26
CA TYR A 222 2.92 -7.89 -18.58
C TYR A 222 2.95 -9.00 -19.66
N SER A 223 3.97 -8.99 -20.51
CA SER A 223 4.19 -10.00 -21.55
C SER A 223 4.74 -11.32 -21.00
N GLN A 224 5.23 -11.36 -19.75
CA GLN A 224 5.71 -12.57 -19.10
C GLN A 224 4.52 -13.36 -18.54
N ARG A 225 4.53 -14.66 -18.77
CA ARG A 225 3.47 -15.60 -18.37
C ARG A 225 3.99 -16.62 -17.37
N GLY A 226 3.07 -17.42 -16.83
CA GLY A 226 3.43 -18.50 -15.93
C GLY A 226 4.03 -17.97 -14.63
N ILE A 227 4.98 -18.72 -14.09
CA ILE A 227 5.60 -18.44 -12.79
C ILE A 227 6.53 -17.21 -12.80
N GLU A 228 6.99 -16.79 -13.96
CA GLU A 228 7.89 -15.64 -14.11
C GLU A 228 7.14 -14.30 -14.27
N GLY A 229 5.81 -14.37 -14.40
CA GLY A 229 4.94 -13.23 -14.69
C GLY A 229 4.46 -12.46 -13.46
N PRO A 230 3.75 -11.33 -13.69
CA PRO A 230 3.30 -10.44 -12.62
C PRO A 230 2.26 -11.05 -11.69
N ILE A 231 1.41 -11.97 -12.18
CA ILE A 231 0.40 -12.66 -11.35
C ILE A 231 1.08 -13.56 -10.32
N ALA A 232 2.14 -14.30 -10.72
CA ALA A 232 2.90 -15.14 -9.81
C ALA A 232 3.62 -14.30 -8.74
N ALA A 233 4.27 -13.21 -9.16
CA ALA A 233 4.93 -12.27 -8.25
C ALA A 233 3.95 -11.62 -7.25
N LEU A 234 2.79 -11.16 -7.73
CA LEU A 234 1.76 -10.57 -6.88
C LEU A 234 1.15 -11.59 -5.92
N THR A 235 0.96 -12.83 -6.36
CA THR A 235 0.51 -13.93 -5.51
C THR A 235 1.51 -14.22 -4.40
N TYR A 236 2.79 -14.30 -4.73
CA TYR A 236 3.86 -14.49 -3.75
C TYR A 236 3.85 -13.41 -2.67
N ILE A 237 3.86 -12.13 -3.06
CA ILE A 237 3.98 -11.05 -2.09
C ILE A 237 2.73 -10.93 -1.21
N CYS A 238 1.55 -11.21 -1.76
CA CYS A 238 0.30 -11.19 -1.02
C CYS A 238 0.19 -12.38 -0.05
N HIS A 239 0.62 -13.57 -0.48
CA HIS A 239 0.74 -14.72 0.40
C HIS A 239 1.68 -14.40 1.56
N TYR A 240 2.91 -13.99 1.25
CA TYR A 240 3.94 -13.67 2.24
C TYR A 240 3.46 -12.59 3.22
N SER A 241 2.84 -11.52 2.73
CA SER A 241 2.30 -10.44 3.58
C SER A 241 1.08 -10.87 4.42
N ALA A 242 0.37 -11.91 4.02
CA ALA A 242 -0.75 -12.47 4.77
C ALA A 242 -0.30 -13.45 5.86
N THR A 243 0.75 -14.23 5.61
CA THR A 243 1.19 -15.32 6.50
C THR A 243 2.29 -14.91 7.47
N GLU A 244 3.15 -13.96 7.09
CA GLU A 244 4.22 -13.50 7.96
C GLU A 244 3.72 -12.46 8.98
N GLU A 245 4.34 -12.47 10.17
CA GLU A 245 3.99 -11.54 11.24
C GLU A 245 4.19 -10.08 10.80
N THR A 246 3.40 -9.20 11.41
CA THR A 246 3.44 -7.76 11.12
C THR A 246 4.83 -7.21 11.35
N PHE A 247 5.51 -6.82 10.27
CA PHE A 247 6.71 -6.01 10.32
C PHE A 247 6.41 -4.70 11.04
N HIS A 248 6.97 -4.50 12.24
CA HIS A 248 6.90 -3.22 12.93
C HIS A 248 8.21 -2.48 12.76
N TYR A 249 8.23 -1.49 11.88
CA TYR A 249 9.41 -0.64 11.68
C TYR A 249 8.97 0.81 11.63
N SER A 250 9.06 1.44 12.81
CA SER A 250 8.87 2.88 12.99
C SER A 250 10.18 3.55 12.60
N PRO A 251 10.17 4.54 11.67
CA PRO A 251 11.37 5.32 11.34
C PRO A 251 11.84 6.17 12.53
N VAL A 252 10.96 6.38 13.51
CA VAL A 252 11.36 6.87 14.82
C VAL A 252 11.99 5.68 15.53
N GLU A 253 13.32 5.70 15.72
CA GLU A 253 14.00 4.90 16.74
C GLU A 253 13.07 4.85 17.94
N ARG A 254 12.76 3.66 18.46
CA ARG A 254 12.14 3.59 19.79
C ARG A 254 13.18 4.09 20.78
N GLY A 255 13.35 5.40 20.86
CA GLY A 255 13.59 6.04 22.13
C GLY A 255 12.58 5.45 23.12
N PRO A 256 12.97 5.28 24.39
CA PRO A 256 12.07 4.75 25.42
C PRO A 256 10.69 5.41 25.23
N PRO A 257 9.58 4.63 25.21
CA PRO A 257 8.25 5.11 24.82
C PRO A 257 8.06 6.49 25.40
N GLY A 258 8.01 7.49 24.50
CA GLY A 258 8.32 8.87 24.85
C GLY A 258 7.71 9.24 26.18
N ILE A 259 8.53 9.75 27.10
CA ILE A 259 8.15 10.32 28.40
C ILE A 259 7.34 11.63 28.18
N HIS A 260 6.77 11.80 26.99
CA HIS A 260 5.95 12.92 26.61
C HIS A 260 4.60 12.73 27.27
N THR A 261 4.41 13.58 28.26
CA THR A 261 3.12 13.82 28.86
C THR A 261 2.44 14.87 28.01
N PHE A 262 1.31 14.54 27.41
CA PHE A 262 0.47 15.54 26.77
C PHE A 262 -0.44 16.16 27.82
N VAL A 263 -0.50 17.49 27.81
CA VAL A 263 -1.58 18.21 28.48
C VAL A 263 -2.76 18.15 27.53
N LEU A 264 -3.83 17.49 27.96
CA LEU A 264 -5.08 17.41 27.21
C LEU A 264 -6.07 18.33 27.89
N ASP A 265 -6.46 19.41 27.21
CA ASP A 265 -7.26 20.49 27.81
C ASP A 265 -8.70 20.07 28.16
N ASP A 266 -9.24 18.99 27.55
CA ASP A 266 -10.64 18.57 27.70
C ASP A 266 -10.76 17.06 27.96
N LEU A 267 -10.27 16.63 29.13
CA LEU A 267 -10.40 15.25 29.59
C LEU A 267 -11.54 15.14 30.61
N GLU A 268 -12.54 14.32 30.32
CA GLU A 268 -13.45 13.80 31.34
C GLU A 268 -12.89 12.49 31.88
N VAL A 269 -12.60 12.45 33.18
CA VAL A 269 -12.07 11.26 33.83
C VAL A 269 -13.15 10.57 34.63
N GLU A 270 -13.37 9.29 34.35
CA GLU A 270 -14.24 8.44 35.18
C GLU A 270 -13.36 7.69 36.20
N GLY A 271 -13.24 8.20 37.43
CA GLY A 271 -12.56 7.53 38.54
C GLY A 271 -11.59 8.42 39.32
N THR A 272 -10.82 7.81 40.23
CA THR A 272 -9.87 8.50 41.14
C THR A 272 -8.54 8.79 40.46
N TRP A 273 -8.49 9.84 39.64
CA TRP A 273 -7.23 10.39 39.15
C TRP A 273 -7.00 11.76 39.79
N ASP A 274 -5.74 12.12 40.02
CA ASP A 274 -5.37 13.43 40.56
C ASP A 274 -5.77 14.56 39.60
N GLU A 275 -6.10 15.72 40.18
CA GLU A 275 -6.61 16.92 39.51
C GLU A 275 -5.63 17.50 38.46
N ASP A 276 -4.34 17.20 38.58
CA ASP A 276 -3.31 17.52 37.59
C ASP A 276 -3.23 16.44 36.50
N ILE A 277 -4.19 16.45 35.57
CA ILE A 277 -4.36 15.38 34.59
C ILE A 277 -3.30 15.42 33.49
N LYS A 278 -2.15 14.88 33.83
CA LYS A 278 -1.03 14.55 32.96
C LYS A 278 -1.13 13.07 32.61
N VAL A 279 -1.73 12.74 31.47
CA VAL A 279 -1.88 11.34 31.06
C VAL A 279 -0.70 10.94 30.17
N PRO A 280 0.10 9.93 30.57
CA PRO A 280 1.21 9.44 29.74
C PRO A 280 0.71 8.85 28.42
N TRP A 281 1.45 9.08 27.32
CA TRP A 281 1.15 8.50 26.01
C TRP A 281 0.99 6.96 26.06
N ALA A 282 1.77 6.29 26.90
CA ALA A 282 1.70 4.84 27.11
C ALA A 282 0.33 4.34 27.60
N ASN A 283 -0.50 5.22 28.16
CA ASN A 283 -1.86 4.92 28.64
C ASN A 283 -2.95 5.30 27.62
N MET A 284 -2.60 5.90 26.49
CA MET A 284 -3.51 6.32 25.45
C MET A 284 -3.30 5.53 24.17
N LYS A 285 -4.33 5.45 23.33
CA LYS A 285 -4.18 5.10 21.93
C LYS A 285 -5.03 6.06 21.10
N LEU A 286 -4.48 6.49 19.98
CA LEU A 286 -5.23 7.23 18.98
C LEU A 286 -6.03 6.23 18.13
N ARG A 287 -7.35 6.35 18.14
CA ARG A 287 -8.24 5.63 17.25
C ARG A 287 -8.58 6.55 16.08
N LEU A 288 -8.01 6.29 14.92
CA LEU A 288 -8.29 7.06 13.71
C LEU A 288 -9.67 6.69 13.15
N LEU A 289 -10.42 7.71 12.74
CA LEU A 289 -11.75 7.66 12.16
C LEU A 289 -11.71 8.44 10.84
N CYS A 290 -11.97 7.73 9.73
CA CYS A 290 -12.22 8.18 8.36
C CYS A 290 -11.42 9.42 7.85
N PRO A 291 -10.68 9.30 6.72
CA PRO A 291 -9.97 10.44 6.15
C PRO A 291 -10.94 11.52 5.66
N VAL A 292 -10.64 12.78 5.99
CA VAL A 292 -11.25 13.97 5.39
C VAL A 292 -10.15 14.67 4.61
N SER A 293 -10.23 14.71 3.28
CA SER A 293 -9.20 15.39 2.47
C SER A 293 -9.25 16.91 2.69
N LYS A 294 -8.09 17.56 2.84
CA LYS A 294 -7.93 19.02 2.68
C LYS A 294 -6.62 19.33 1.95
N ASN A 295 -6.74 19.81 0.71
CA ASN A 295 -5.80 20.53 -0.17
C ASN A 295 -4.30 20.18 -0.16
N ILE A 296 -3.59 20.20 0.97
CA ILE A 296 -2.14 19.99 1.09
C ILE A 296 -1.73 18.89 2.07
N ALA A 297 -2.72 18.23 2.72
CA ALA A 297 -2.46 17.13 3.63
C ALA A 297 -3.55 16.06 3.56
N THR A 298 -3.14 14.81 3.76
CA THR A 298 -4.07 13.76 4.19
C THR A 298 -4.40 14.02 5.65
N VAL A 299 -5.65 14.39 5.94
CA VAL A 299 -6.13 14.61 7.31
C VAL A 299 -6.98 13.43 7.73
N MET A 300 -6.58 12.78 8.83
CA MET A 300 -7.39 11.83 9.55
C MET A 300 -7.95 12.48 10.78
N SER A 301 -9.25 12.31 11.01
CA SER A 301 -9.80 12.57 12.34
C SER A 301 -9.66 11.31 13.19
N GLY A 302 -9.84 11.45 14.49
CA GLY A 302 -9.77 10.33 15.40
C GLY A 302 -10.17 10.75 16.80
N GLU A 303 -10.11 9.77 17.69
CA GLU A 303 -10.41 9.93 19.10
C GLU A 303 -9.24 9.40 19.92
N VAL A 304 -8.85 10.15 20.94
CA VAL A 304 -7.92 9.65 21.94
C VAL A 304 -8.72 8.78 22.89
N VAL A 305 -8.38 7.50 22.96
CA VAL A 305 -9.07 6.54 23.83
C VAL A 305 -8.08 5.88 24.80
N PRO A 306 -8.53 5.47 25.99
CA PRO A 306 -7.68 4.79 26.95
C PRO A 306 -7.18 3.42 26.42
N ARG A 307 -5.94 3.07 26.77
CA ARG A 307 -5.48 1.67 26.75
C ARG A 307 -6.04 0.92 27.95
N GLN A 308 -6.05 -0.41 27.88
CA GLN A 308 -6.72 -1.32 28.82
C GLN A 308 -6.57 -0.91 30.30
N ARG A 309 -7.64 -1.11 31.09
CA ARG A 309 -7.73 -0.81 32.54
C ARG A 309 -7.66 0.67 32.93
N ARG A 310 -7.76 1.60 31.98
CA ARG A 310 -7.89 3.04 32.23
C ARG A 310 -9.27 3.54 31.78
N ARG A 311 -9.80 4.57 32.45
CA ARG A 311 -11.09 5.19 32.13
C ARG A 311 -10.92 6.70 32.05
N PHE A 312 -10.90 7.22 30.84
CA PHE A 312 -11.03 8.64 30.54
C PHE A 312 -11.71 8.78 29.18
N ARG A 313 -12.32 9.93 28.95
CA ARG A 313 -12.89 10.35 27.68
C ARG A 313 -12.25 11.68 27.29
N TYR A 314 -11.63 11.72 26.12
CA TYR A 314 -11.20 12.97 25.53
C TYR A 314 -12.32 13.52 24.65
N GLN A 315 -12.78 14.74 24.94
CA GLN A 315 -13.99 15.28 24.30
C GLN A 315 -13.74 15.84 22.91
N LYS A 316 -12.49 16.23 22.60
CA LYS A 316 -12.13 16.75 21.29
C LYS A 316 -11.77 15.63 20.32
N LYS A 317 -12.09 15.86 19.04
CA LYS A 317 -11.54 15.04 17.96
C LYS A 317 -10.06 15.35 17.82
N ALA A 318 -9.24 14.31 17.83
CA ALA A 318 -7.86 14.40 17.44
C ALA A 318 -7.76 14.45 15.91
N PHE A 319 -6.82 15.23 15.40
CA PHE A 319 -6.51 15.27 13.98
C PHE A 319 -5.06 14.84 13.78
N PHE A 320 -4.86 13.94 12.83
CA PHE A 320 -3.55 13.54 12.35
C PHE A 320 -3.41 13.99 10.90
N LYS A 321 -2.42 14.82 10.60
CA LYS A 321 -2.21 15.39 9.28
C LYS A 321 -0.89 14.90 8.71
N VAL A 322 -0.91 14.45 7.46
CA VAL A 322 0.29 14.10 6.69
C VAL A 322 0.38 15.00 5.49
N TYR A 323 1.39 15.88 5.49
CA TYR A 323 1.61 16.87 4.44
C TYR A 323 2.40 16.30 3.26
N ASP A 324 2.04 16.72 2.04
CA ASP A 324 2.92 16.56 0.88
C ASP A 324 3.92 17.70 0.86
N ILE A 325 5.13 17.45 1.34
CA ILE A 325 6.20 18.45 1.42
C ILE A 325 7.10 18.47 0.18
N THR A 326 6.69 17.86 -0.93
CA THR A 326 7.49 17.89 -2.19
C THR A 326 7.59 19.28 -2.80
N GLN A 327 6.70 20.19 -2.40
CA GLN A 327 6.81 21.61 -2.71
C GLN A 327 7.30 22.38 -1.48
N PRO A 328 8.31 23.25 -1.61
CA PRO A 328 8.80 24.09 -0.50
C PRO A 328 7.67 24.87 0.19
N SER A 329 6.69 25.35 -0.57
CA SER A 329 5.50 26.04 -0.04
C SER A 329 4.65 25.19 0.90
N ASN A 330 4.55 23.88 0.65
CA ASN A 330 3.80 22.97 1.51
C ASN A 330 4.59 22.63 2.78
N LEU A 331 5.92 22.60 2.71
CA LEU A 331 6.79 22.47 3.88
C LEU A 331 6.65 23.69 4.80
N GLU A 332 6.71 24.89 4.23
CA GLU A 332 6.47 26.15 4.95
C GLU A 332 5.09 26.18 5.60
N ALA A 333 4.04 25.75 4.88
CA ALA A 333 2.69 25.67 5.42
C ALA A 333 2.58 24.64 6.56
N ALA A 334 3.25 23.49 6.45
CA ALA A 334 3.28 22.48 7.50
C ALA A 334 4.01 23.00 8.76
N ASP A 335 5.16 23.64 8.59
CA ASP A 335 5.93 24.18 9.70
C ASP A 335 5.20 25.36 10.38
N ALA A 336 4.53 26.22 9.60
CA ALA A 336 3.69 27.28 10.15
C ALA A 336 2.54 26.73 11.00
N GLU A 337 1.89 25.64 10.58
CA GLU A 337 0.80 25.02 11.34
C GLU A 337 1.30 24.29 12.61
N ILE A 338 2.50 23.71 12.57
CA ILE A 338 3.13 23.08 13.75
C ILE A 338 3.52 24.13 14.81
N ASN A 339 3.89 25.33 14.38
CA ASN A 339 4.34 26.42 15.25
C ASN A 339 3.19 27.31 15.79
N ALA A 340 1.96 27.14 15.30
CA ALA A 340 0.77 27.86 15.73
C ALA A 340 0.05 27.12 16.87
#